data_AF-A0A1G3X636-F1
#
_entry.id   AF-A0A1G3X636-F1
#
_cell.length_a   1.000
_cell.length_b   1.000
_cell.length_c   1.000
_cell.angle_alpha   90.00
_cell.angle_beta   90.00
_cell.angle_gamma   90.00
#
_symmetry.space_group_name_H-M   'P 1'
#
loop_
_entity.id
_entity.type
_entity.pdbx_description
1 polymer ?
#
loop_
_entity_poly.entity_id
_entity_poly.type
_entity_poly.pdbx_seq_one_letter_code
_entity_poly.pdbx_strand_id
1 'polypeptide(L)'
;MQPQKKRLDFNIGPIKVKFRNEFQRIFEIKESEDSKFNVLEIGYLEYNDICVVLAVKEDTEDETVIPFIAETKKDDEYIIMFDYECYMKINDQKYRCYIAHELGHIVSEIKGKKFPLQSYEDKEQEALANIVNQNEHSADLEALGLLRNKNTYINSLNYLIDRFNEIVPNNSDEIKKKNIYIQTMKLRISALN
;
A
#
# COMPACT_ATOMS: atom_id res chain seq x y z
N MET A 1 -5.15 -19.38 -8.26
CA MET A 1 -4.09 -20.19 -7.57
C MET A 1 -4.38 -20.24 -6.06
N GLN A 2 -3.91 -21.24 -5.29
CA GLN A 2 -4.03 -21.27 -3.80
C GLN A 2 -2.68 -20.93 -3.13
N PRO A 3 -2.53 -19.83 -2.38
CA PRO A 3 -1.32 -19.56 -1.62
C PRO A 3 -0.96 -20.70 -0.65
N GLN A 4 0.25 -21.24 -0.80
CA GLN A 4 0.71 -22.39 0.00
C GLN A 4 1.00 -22.07 1.48
N LYS A 5 0.99 -20.77 1.86
CA LYS A 5 1.14 -20.31 3.25
C LYS A 5 0.07 -19.29 3.59
N LYS A 6 -0.86 -19.69 4.45
CA LYS A 6 -1.84 -18.79 5.05
C LYS A 6 -1.15 -17.89 6.08
N ARG A 7 -1.30 -16.56 5.95
CA ARG A 7 -0.88 -15.61 6.99
C ARG A 7 -1.74 -15.76 8.25
N LEU A 8 -1.12 -15.57 9.42
CA LEU A 8 -1.81 -15.59 10.71
C LEU A 8 -2.54 -14.27 10.94
N ASP A 9 -3.71 -14.35 11.59
CA ASP A 9 -4.42 -13.18 12.10
C ASP A 9 -3.50 -12.29 12.94
N PHE A 10 -3.68 -10.98 12.85
CA PHE A 10 -2.90 -10.04 13.64
C PHE A 10 -3.64 -8.75 13.95
N ASN A 11 -3.05 -7.94 14.83
CA ASN A 11 -3.56 -6.61 15.17
C ASN A 11 -2.70 -5.49 14.58
N ILE A 12 -3.36 -4.41 14.16
CA ILE A 12 -2.82 -3.09 13.89
C ILE A 12 -3.45 -2.16 14.94
N GLY A 13 -2.73 -1.90 16.03
CA GLY A 13 -3.31 -1.21 17.18
C GLY A 13 -4.56 -1.94 17.71
N PRO A 14 -5.72 -1.27 17.81
CA PRO A 14 -6.97 -1.92 18.24
C PRO A 14 -7.68 -2.71 17.11
N ILE A 15 -7.22 -2.59 15.86
CA ILE A 15 -7.88 -3.19 14.70
C ILE A 15 -7.37 -4.60 14.49
N LYS A 16 -8.28 -5.57 14.39
CA LYS A 16 -7.94 -6.97 14.11
C LYS A 16 -8.06 -7.24 12.61
N VAL A 17 -6.96 -7.65 12.00
CA VAL A 17 -6.88 -8.18 10.64
C VAL A 17 -7.10 -9.69 10.70
N LYS A 18 -8.04 -10.19 9.89
CA LYS A 18 -8.44 -11.60 9.85
C LYS A 18 -8.18 -12.18 8.46
N PHE A 19 -7.48 -13.31 8.42
CA PHE A 19 -7.29 -14.08 7.19
C PHE A 19 -8.29 -15.25 7.13
N ARG A 20 -9.11 -15.31 6.08
CA ARG A 20 -10.07 -16.40 5.87
C ARG A 20 -9.43 -17.50 5.01
N ASN A 21 -10.04 -18.68 4.96
CA ASN A 21 -9.75 -19.60 3.86
C ASN A 21 -10.32 -18.96 2.59
N GLU A 22 -9.47 -18.89 1.56
CA GLU A 22 -9.59 -18.09 0.35
C GLU A 22 -10.98 -18.17 -0.31
N PHE A 23 -11.55 -17.01 -0.65
CA PHE A 23 -12.71 -16.91 -1.53
C PHE A 23 -12.25 -16.26 -2.84
N GLN A 24 -12.36 -16.98 -3.94
CA GLN A 24 -12.03 -16.45 -5.26
C GLN A 24 -13.19 -15.58 -5.76
N ARG A 25 -12.92 -14.30 -6.01
CA ARG A 25 -13.86 -13.38 -6.66
C ARG A 25 -13.11 -12.43 -7.59
N ILE A 26 -13.68 -12.18 -8.77
CA ILE A 26 -13.12 -11.24 -9.75
C ILE A 26 -13.40 -9.80 -9.26
N PHE A 27 -12.36 -8.98 -9.10
CA PHE A 27 -12.50 -7.54 -8.88
C PHE A 27 -12.17 -6.75 -10.14
N GLU A 28 -12.69 -5.52 -10.22
CA GLU A 28 -12.29 -4.56 -11.27
C GLU A 28 -11.81 -3.32 -10.51
N ILE A 29 -10.64 -2.78 -10.86
CA ILE A 29 -9.98 -1.69 -10.10
C ILE A 29 -10.05 -0.39 -10.90
N LYS A 30 -10.25 0.72 -10.19
CA LYS A 30 -10.77 2.00 -10.69
C LYS A 30 -9.72 3.02 -11.17
N GLU A 31 -8.49 2.60 -11.47
CA GLU A 31 -7.42 3.53 -11.89
C GLU A 31 -7.39 3.80 -13.41
N SER A 32 -8.24 3.11 -14.17
CA SER A 32 -8.56 3.36 -15.58
C SER A 32 -9.88 2.63 -15.88
N GLU A 33 -10.77 3.19 -16.71
CA GLU A 33 -11.97 2.45 -17.16
C GLU A 33 -11.61 1.12 -17.86
N ASP A 34 -10.35 0.95 -18.28
CA ASP A 34 -9.87 -0.19 -19.07
C ASP A 34 -9.04 -1.25 -18.30
N SER A 35 -8.66 -1.01 -17.04
CA SER A 35 -7.74 -1.90 -16.30
C SER A 35 -8.48 -2.88 -15.37
N LYS A 36 -8.76 -4.09 -15.87
CA LYS A 36 -9.32 -5.19 -15.07
C LYS A 36 -8.22 -6.11 -14.56
N PHE A 37 -8.30 -6.49 -13.28
CA PHE A 37 -7.31 -7.37 -12.66
C PHE A 37 -8.00 -8.51 -11.92
N ASN A 38 -7.61 -9.74 -12.19
CA ASN A 38 -8.03 -10.86 -11.36
C ASN A 38 -7.36 -10.72 -10.00
N VAL A 39 -8.13 -10.86 -8.93
CA VAL A 39 -7.60 -10.85 -7.57
C VAL A 39 -8.16 -12.01 -6.77
N LEU A 40 -7.43 -12.37 -5.72
CA LEU A 40 -7.76 -13.40 -4.76
C LEU A 40 -8.03 -12.74 -3.40
N GLU A 41 -9.25 -12.81 -2.88
CA GLU A 41 -9.52 -12.34 -1.52
C GLU A 41 -8.84 -13.25 -0.50
N ILE A 42 -7.98 -12.65 0.32
CA ILE A 42 -7.17 -13.36 1.31
C ILE A 42 -7.62 -13.07 2.75
N GLY A 43 -8.41 -12.02 2.96
CA GLY A 43 -8.82 -11.62 4.30
C GLY A 43 -9.56 -10.29 4.31
N TYR A 44 -9.72 -9.77 5.51
CA TYR A 44 -10.40 -8.50 5.73
C TYR A 44 -10.00 -7.89 7.08
N LEU A 45 -10.32 -6.62 7.25
CA LEU A 45 -10.30 -5.92 8.52
C LEU A 45 -11.57 -5.09 8.68
N GLU A 46 -11.96 -4.81 9.92
CA GLU A 46 -13.11 -3.97 10.24
C GLU A 46 -12.63 -2.68 10.93
N TYR A 47 -13.06 -1.52 10.42
CA TYR A 47 -12.78 -0.22 11.01
C TYR A 47 -14.07 0.61 11.06
N ASN A 48 -14.56 0.94 12.25
CA ASN A 48 -15.81 1.71 12.45
C ASN A 48 -16.97 1.20 11.57
N ASP A 49 -17.30 -0.08 11.69
CA ASP A 49 -18.37 -0.76 10.93
C ASP A 49 -18.15 -0.84 9.41
N ILE A 50 -16.97 -0.46 8.92
CA ILE A 50 -16.57 -0.59 7.52
C ILE A 50 -15.68 -1.82 7.37
N CYS A 51 -16.10 -2.73 6.49
CA CYS A 51 -15.30 -3.88 6.09
C CYS A 51 -14.34 -3.46 4.97
N VAL A 52 -13.04 -3.67 5.19
CA VAL A 52 -11.99 -3.47 4.18
C VAL A 52 -11.49 -4.85 3.78
N VAL A 53 -11.63 -5.18 2.50
CA VAL A 53 -11.18 -6.45 1.93
C VAL A 53 -9.68 -6.41 1.68
N LEU A 54 -9.00 -7.52 1.92
CA LEU A 54 -7.60 -7.72 1.54
C LEU A 54 -7.55 -8.69 0.36
N ALA A 55 -6.88 -8.31 -0.72
CA ALA A 55 -6.82 -9.12 -1.94
C ALA A 55 -5.43 -9.17 -2.57
N VAL A 56 -5.11 -10.25 -3.30
CA VAL A 56 -3.85 -10.43 -4.02
C VAL A 56 -4.11 -10.45 -5.51
N LYS A 57 -3.39 -9.65 -6.29
CA LYS A 57 -3.46 -9.61 -7.75
C LYS A 57 -2.85 -10.89 -8.34
N GLU A 58 -3.61 -11.63 -9.14
CA GLU A 58 -3.19 -12.95 -9.67
C GLU A 58 -2.03 -12.85 -10.68
N ASP A 59 -1.97 -11.79 -11.51
CA ASP A 59 -1.00 -11.67 -12.61
C ASP A 59 0.40 -11.18 -12.16
N THR A 60 0.83 -11.50 -10.94
CA THR A 60 2.11 -11.01 -10.36
C THR A 60 2.98 -12.13 -9.79
N GLU A 61 2.88 -13.33 -10.36
CA GLU A 61 3.82 -14.42 -10.05
C GLU A 61 5.26 -14.10 -10.48
N ASP A 62 5.43 -13.23 -11.47
CA ASP A 62 6.71 -12.63 -11.81
C ASP A 62 7.13 -11.68 -10.69
N GLU A 63 8.38 -11.83 -10.21
CA GLU A 63 8.96 -11.00 -9.15
C GLU A 63 8.73 -9.52 -9.48
N THR A 64 7.76 -8.91 -8.79
CA THR A 64 7.51 -7.49 -8.94
C THR A 64 8.66 -6.78 -8.30
N VAL A 65 9.42 -6.12 -9.16
CA VAL A 65 10.59 -5.33 -8.81
C VAL A 65 10.23 -4.25 -7.77
N ILE A 66 8.97 -3.82 -7.71
CA ILE A 66 8.43 -2.85 -6.75
C ILE A 66 7.26 -3.49 -5.97
N PRO A 67 7.27 -3.44 -4.62
CA PRO A 67 6.13 -3.83 -3.81
C PRO A 67 4.87 -3.04 -4.20
N PHE A 68 3.88 -3.70 -4.80
CA PHE A 68 2.59 -3.10 -5.08
C PHE A 68 1.64 -3.34 -3.92
N ILE A 69 1.27 -2.25 -3.26
CA ILE A 69 0.19 -2.21 -2.28
C ILE A 69 -0.64 -0.98 -2.63
N ALA A 70 -1.93 -1.16 -2.86
CA ALA A 70 -2.82 -0.09 -3.27
C ALA A 70 -4.20 -0.29 -2.68
N GLU A 71 -4.88 0.81 -2.43
CA GLU A 71 -6.26 0.88 -2.01
C GLU A 71 -7.18 1.21 -3.20
N THR A 72 -8.40 0.66 -3.18
CA THR A 72 -9.45 1.08 -4.11
C THR A 72 -10.82 1.01 -3.44
N LYS A 73 -11.80 1.69 -4.06
CA LYS A 73 -13.20 1.67 -3.62
C LYS A 73 -14.12 1.23 -4.75
N LYS A 74 -14.79 0.09 -4.59
CA LYS A 74 -15.75 -0.47 -5.54
C LYS A 74 -17.07 -0.79 -4.83
N ASP A 75 -18.21 -0.38 -5.38
CA ASP A 75 -19.54 -0.70 -4.84
C ASP A 75 -19.67 -0.43 -3.32
N ASP A 76 -19.12 0.71 -2.88
CA ASP A 76 -19.02 1.13 -1.47
C ASP A 76 -18.15 0.26 -0.54
N GLU A 77 -17.44 -0.72 -1.09
CA GLU A 77 -16.44 -1.53 -0.41
C GLU A 77 -15.03 -0.98 -0.65
N TYR A 78 -14.22 -0.94 0.41
CA TYR A 78 -12.80 -0.62 0.29
C TYR A 78 -11.99 -1.91 0.19
N ILE A 79 -10.98 -1.90 -0.67
CA ILE A 79 -10.14 -3.06 -0.93
C ILE A 79 -8.68 -2.60 -0.88
N ILE A 80 -7.86 -3.29 -0.11
CA ILE A 80 -6.41 -3.15 -0.12
C ILE A 80 -5.84 -4.34 -0.87
N MET A 81 -5.08 -4.06 -1.92
CA MET A 81 -4.59 -5.03 -2.88
C MET A 81 -3.08 -5.13 -2.78
N PHE A 82 -2.58 -6.35 -2.91
CA PHE A 82 -1.16 -6.67 -2.91
C PHE A 82 -0.80 -7.36 -4.23
N ASP A 83 0.42 -7.19 -4.70
CA ASP A 83 0.99 -8.22 -5.58
C ASP A 83 1.31 -9.51 -4.80
N TYR A 84 1.53 -10.59 -5.53
CA TYR A 84 1.78 -11.91 -4.96
C TYR A 84 3.11 -11.97 -4.19
N GLU A 85 4.15 -11.32 -4.70
CA GLU A 85 5.46 -11.26 -4.04
C GLU A 85 5.37 -10.59 -2.66
N CYS A 86 4.68 -9.45 -2.57
CA CYS A 86 4.41 -8.73 -1.33
C CYS A 86 3.71 -9.63 -0.33
N TYR A 87 2.65 -10.30 -0.79
CA TYR A 87 1.89 -11.20 0.06
C TYR A 87 2.74 -12.38 0.56
N MET A 88 3.68 -12.90 -0.22
CA MET A 88 4.47 -14.08 0.15
C MET A 88 5.78 -13.77 0.90
N LYS A 89 6.50 -12.70 0.53
CA LYS A 89 7.88 -12.45 0.97
C LYS A 89 8.02 -11.37 2.04
N ILE A 90 7.08 -10.42 2.15
CA ILE A 90 7.21 -9.32 3.13
C ILE A 90 7.06 -9.85 4.57
N ASN A 91 8.00 -9.49 5.44
CA ASN A 91 7.95 -9.79 6.87
C ASN A 91 6.68 -9.20 7.52
N ASP A 92 6.04 -9.96 8.42
CA ASP A 92 4.79 -9.59 9.10
C ASP A 92 4.77 -8.17 9.69
N GLN A 93 5.88 -7.67 10.26
CA GLN A 93 5.92 -6.31 10.83
C GLN A 93 5.87 -5.23 9.76
N LYS A 94 6.53 -5.44 8.61
CA LYS A 94 6.50 -4.52 7.47
C LYS A 94 5.12 -4.56 6.81
N TYR A 95 4.59 -5.76 6.64
CA TYR A 95 3.25 -6.01 6.10
C TYR A 95 2.16 -5.27 6.90
N ARG A 96 2.24 -5.32 8.24
CA ARG A 96 1.35 -4.55 9.13
C ARG A 96 1.45 -3.04 8.91
N CYS A 97 2.66 -2.52 8.68
CA CYS A 97 2.85 -1.09 8.46
C CYS A 97 2.23 -0.64 7.13
N TYR A 98 2.36 -1.44 6.08
CA TYR A 98 1.75 -1.11 4.79
C TYR A 98 0.22 -1.16 4.83
N ILE A 99 -0.36 -2.19 5.45
CA ILE A 99 -1.82 -2.20 5.66
C ILE A 99 -2.27 -0.99 6.49
N ALA A 100 -1.50 -0.61 7.52
CA ALA A 100 -1.82 0.58 8.30
C ALA A 100 -1.77 1.87 7.47
N HIS A 101 -0.83 1.96 6.52
CA HIS A 101 -0.72 3.07 5.57
C HIS A 101 -1.91 3.16 4.64
N GLU A 102 -2.25 2.07 3.95
CA GLU A 102 -3.42 2.04 3.06
C GLU A 102 -4.73 2.28 3.81
N LEU A 103 -4.85 1.72 5.02
CA LEU A 103 -5.97 2.03 5.90
C LEU A 103 -5.99 3.50 6.29
N GLY A 104 -4.85 4.17 6.40
CA GLY A 104 -4.73 5.60 6.61
C GLY A 104 -5.34 6.44 5.48
N HIS A 105 -5.22 6.00 4.22
CA HIS A 105 -5.91 6.62 3.08
C HIS A 105 -7.43 6.47 3.22
N ILE A 106 -7.91 5.25 3.49
CA ILE A 106 -9.33 4.95 3.68
C ILE A 106 -9.92 5.78 4.84
N VAL A 107 -9.22 5.83 5.98
CA VAL A 107 -9.60 6.60 7.17
C VAL A 107 -9.68 8.09 6.85
N SER A 108 -8.72 8.62 6.08
CA SER A 108 -8.72 10.02 5.65
C SER A 108 -9.96 10.33 4.80
N GLU A 109 -10.30 9.46 3.86
CA GLU A 109 -11.51 9.62 3.02
C GLU A 109 -12.78 9.59 3.87
N ILE A 110 -12.92 8.64 4.79
CA ILE A 110 -14.07 8.52 5.70
C ILE A 110 -14.24 9.79 6.55
N LYS A 111 -13.14 10.40 6.98
CA LYS A 111 -13.12 11.67 7.73
C LYS A 111 -13.40 12.91 6.85
N GLY A 112 -13.68 12.73 5.57
CA GLY A 112 -13.97 13.81 4.62
C GLY A 112 -12.72 14.51 4.06
N LYS A 113 -11.51 14.00 4.32
CA LYS A 113 -10.28 14.48 3.69
C LYS A 113 -10.06 13.73 2.38
N LYS A 114 -10.64 14.26 1.31
CA LYS A 114 -10.42 13.74 -0.05
C LYS A 114 -9.28 14.50 -0.71
N PHE A 115 -8.29 13.77 -1.19
CA PHE A 115 -7.22 14.30 -2.01
C PHE A 115 -7.53 14.03 -3.48
N PRO A 116 -7.14 14.94 -4.40
CA PRO A 116 -7.28 14.69 -5.83
C PRO A 116 -6.43 13.48 -6.25
N LEU A 117 -6.89 12.77 -7.27
CA LEU A 117 -6.05 11.80 -7.97
C LEU A 117 -4.81 12.53 -8.49
N GLN A 118 -3.65 11.90 -8.33
CA GLN A 118 -2.38 12.50 -8.65
C GLN A 118 -1.66 11.69 -9.72
N SER A 119 -1.27 12.37 -10.81
CA SER A 119 -0.48 11.76 -11.87
C SER A 119 0.97 11.50 -11.42
N TYR A 120 1.71 10.73 -12.21
CA TYR A 120 3.14 10.57 -11.97
C TYR A 120 3.87 11.92 -12.13
N GLU A 121 3.47 12.75 -13.09
CA GLU A 121 4.03 14.07 -13.36
C GLU A 121 3.86 15.00 -12.17
N ASP A 122 2.71 14.97 -11.51
CA ASP A 122 2.47 15.75 -10.28
C ASP A 122 3.40 15.27 -9.14
N LYS A 123 3.54 13.94 -8.95
CA LYS A 123 4.45 13.35 -7.95
C LYS A 123 5.90 13.74 -8.23
N GLU A 124 6.29 13.75 -9.50
CA GLU A 124 7.61 14.20 -9.93
C GLU A 124 7.85 15.67 -9.59
N GLN A 125 6.90 16.55 -9.91
CA GLN A 125 7.00 17.98 -9.62
C GLN A 125 7.15 18.24 -8.12
N GLU A 126 6.36 17.59 -7.27
CA GLU A 126 6.47 17.69 -5.82
C GLU A 126 7.84 17.21 -5.33
N ALA A 127 8.30 16.05 -5.79
CA ALA A 127 9.59 15.49 -5.38
C ALA A 127 10.76 16.39 -5.78
N LEU A 128 10.76 16.92 -7.00
CA LEU A 128 11.76 17.87 -7.48
C LEU A 128 11.73 19.21 -6.73
N ALA A 129 10.54 19.65 -6.30
CA ALA A 129 10.36 20.83 -5.47
C ALA A 129 10.64 20.58 -3.97
N ASN A 130 10.98 19.35 -3.57
CA ASN A 130 11.11 18.93 -2.16
C ASN A 130 9.85 19.19 -1.33
N ILE A 131 8.68 19.04 -1.95
CA ILE A 131 7.38 19.18 -1.31
C ILE A 131 6.90 17.80 -0.89
N VAL A 132 6.47 17.68 0.36
CA VAL A 132 5.88 16.45 0.88
C VAL A 132 4.48 16.31 0.32
N ASN A 133 4.21 15.17 -0.30
CA ASN A 133 2.88 14.81 -0.76
C ASN A 133 1.90 14.75 0.41
N GLN A 134 0.85 15.58 0.35
CA GLN A 134 -0.08 15.71 1.48
C GLN A 134 -1.01 14.51 1.66
N ASN A 135 -1.37 13.80 0.59
CA ASN A 135 -2.18 12.58 0.68
C ASN A 135 -1.41 11.48 1.41
N GLU A 136 -0.19 11.20 0.95
CA GLU A 136 0.72 10.22 1.52
C GLU A 136 1.07 10.57 2.98
N HIS A 137 1.34 11.85 3.26
CA HIS A 137 1.63 12.30 4.61
C HIS A 137 0.42 12.18 5.55
N SER A 138 -0.79 12.47 5.07
CA SER A 138 -2.02 12.25 5.85
C SER A 138 -2.17 10.78 6.21
N ALA A 139 -1.97 9.88 5.24
CA ALA A 139 -2.01 8.44 5.49
C ALA A 139 -0.90 7.97 6.43
N ASP A 140 0.32 8.52 6.33
CA ASP A 140 1.40 8.26 7.28
C ASP A 140 1.00 8.61 8.73
N LEU A 141 0.39 9.78 8.93
CA LEU A 141 -0.04 10.22 10.26
C LEU A 141 -1.16 9.34 10.83
N GLU A 142 -2.12 8.93 10.02
CA GLU A 142 -3.18 7.98 10.43
C GLU A 142 -2.57 6.61 10.76
N ALA A 143 -1.65 6.10 9.94
CA ALA A 143 -0.95 4.85 10.19
C ALA A 143 -0.15 4.88 11.50
N LEU A 144 0.53 6.00 11.79
CA LEU A 144 1.20 6.21 13.07
C LEU A 144 0.25 6.23 14.26
N GLY A 145 -0.93 6.85 14.11
CA GLY A 145 -1.98 6.84 15.12
C GLY A 145 -2.48 5.44 15.45
N LEU A 146 -2.59 4.58 14.43
CA LEU A 146 -2.98 3.17 14.56
C LEU A 146 -1.88 2.32 15.18
N LEU A 147 -0.64 2.42 14.69
CA LEU A 147 0.49 1.58 15.10
C LEU A 147 1.08 2.00 16.46
N ARG A 148 1.00 3.29 16.79
CA ARG A 148 1.61 3.92 17.99
C ARG A 148 3.11 3.64 18.13
N ASN A 149 3.81 3.36 17.03
CA ASN A 149 5.23 3.06 17.01
C ASN A 149 5.90 3.69 15.78
N LYS A 150 6.35 4.94 15.94
CA LYS A 150 7.02 5.73 14.89
C LYS A 150 8.25 5.05 14.32
N ASN A 151 9.12 4.50 15.17
CA ASN A 151 10.36 3.86 14.71
C ASN A 151 10.08 2.62 13.85
N THR A 152 9.10 1.81 14.23
CA THR A 152 8.67 0.65 13.43
C THR A 152 8.17 1.07 12.05
N TYR A 153 7.35 2.13 12.01
CA TYR A 153 6.80 2.64 10.76
C TYR A 153 7.87 3.25 9.85
N ILE A 154 8.73 4.13 10.38
CA ILE A 154 9.87 4.69 9.62
C ILE A 154 10.78 3.58 9.10
N ASN A 155 11.07 2.56 9.91
CA ASN A 155 11.84 1.41 9.45
C ASN A 155 11.16 0.69 8.28
N SER A 156 9.83 0.68 8.20
CA SER A 156 9.10 0.10 7.07
C SER A 156 9.23 0.91 5.78
N LEU A 157 9.30 2.23 5.86
CA LEU A 157 9.58 3.11 4.72
C LEU A 157 11.04 2.95 4.26
N ASN A 158 11.99 2.87 5.19
CA ASN A 158 13.39 2.58 4.85
C ASN A 158 13.55 1.23 4.14
N TYR A 159 12.80 0.21 4.57
CA TYR A 159 12.80 -1.08 3.87
C TYR A 159 12.32 -0.96 2.42
N LEU A 160 11.29 -0.14 2.13
CA LEU A 160 10.89 0.11 0.74
C LEU A 160 12.02 0.78 -0.04
N ILE A 161 12.67 1.81 0.52
CA ILE A 161 13.82 2.47 -0.11
C ILE A 161 14.92 1.45 -0.46
N ASP A 162 15.25 0.54 0.46
CA ASP A 162 16.25 -0.51 0.24
C ASP A 162 15.82 -1.44 -0.91
N ARG A 163 14.54 -1.85 -0.93
CA ARG A 163 13.98 -2.64 -2.04
C ARG A 163 14.05 -1.89 -3.37
N PHE A 164 13.71 -0.60 -3.40
CA PHE A 164 13.85 0.21 -4.60
C PHE A 164 15.32 0.30 -5.05
N ASN A 165 16.28 0.32 -4.12
CA ASN A 165 17.70 0.35 -4.46
C ASN A 165 18.21 -0.95 -5.09
N GLU A 166 17.66 -2.11 -4.70
CA GLU A 166 17.98 -3.43 -5.28
C GLU A 166 17.55 -3.58 -6.75
N ILE A 167 16.57 -2.78 -7.19
CA ILE A 167 16.10 -2.73 -8.58
C ILE A 167 17.24 -2.29 -9.50
N VAL A 168 17.54 -3.08 -10.52
CA VAL A 168 18.43 -2.70 -11.63
C VAL A 168 17.57 -2.21 -12.79
N PRO A 169 17.48 -0.89 -13.04
CA PRO A 169 16.64 -0.35 -14.12
C PRO A 169 17.23 -0.68 -15.49
N ASN A 170 16.37 -0.99 -16.46
CA ASN A 170 16.76 -1.34 -17.82
C ASN A 170 16.86 -0.12 -18.75
N ASN A 171 16.31 1.04 -18.34
CA ASN A 171 16.31 2.27 -19.13
C ASN A 171 16.30 3.54 -18.24
N SER A 172 16.49 4.71 -18.87
CA SER A 172 16.55 6.01 -18.19
C SER A 172 15.25 6.40 -17.48
N ASP A 173 14.10 6.01 -18.03
CA ASP A 173 12.80 6.37 -17.48
C ASP A 173 12.53 5.60 -16.19
N GLU A 174 12.92 4.34 -16.12
CA GLU A 174 12.88 3.52 -14.91
C GLU A 174 13.83 4.06 -13.83
N ILE A 175 15.03 4.52 -14.21
CA ILE A 175 15.95 5.19 -13.28
C ILE A 175 15.29 6.43 -12.68
N LYS A 176 14.68 7.25 -13.53
CA LYS A 176 13.98 8.47 -13.12
C LYS A 176 12.83 8.16 -12.15
N LYS A 177 11.94 7.23 -12.52
CA LYS A 177 10.82 6.78 -11.68
C LYS A 177 11.30 6.27 -10.31
N LYS A 178 12.29 5.39 -10.30
CA LYS A 178 12.92 4.88 -9.08
C LYS A 178 13.41 6.02 -8.18
N ASN A 179 14.15 6.98 -8.73
CA ASN A 179 14.69 8.09 -7.96
C ASN A 179 13.59 9.01 -7.40
N ILE A 180 12.52 9.25 -8.15
CA ILE A 180 11.36 10.02 -7.67
C ILE A 180 10.68 9.30 -6.52
N TYR A 181 10.37 8.00 -6.63
CA TYR A 181 9.77 7.24 -5.53
C TYR A 181 10.65 7.23 -4.26
N ILE A 182 11.96 7.03 -4.42
CA ILE A 182 12.92 7.11 -3.31
C ILE A 182 12.88 8.50 -2.66
N GLN A 183 12.88 9.56 -3.45
CA GLN A 183 12.84 10.93 -2.94
C GLN A 183 11.54 11.21 -2.18
N THR A 184 10.38 10.81 -2.73
CA THR A 184 9.08 10.95 -2.07
C THR A 184 9.06 10.24 -0.71
N MET A 185 9.58 9.01 -0.62
CA MET A 185 9.67 8.30 0.66
C MET A 185 10.62 8.99 1.66
N LYS A 186 11.76 9.53 1.20
CA LYS A 186 12.68 10.29 2.06
C LYS A 186 12.03 11.56 2.61
N LEU A 187 11.29 12.29 1.77
CA LEU A 187 10.53 13.47 2.19
C LEU A 187 9.47 13.11 3.24
N ARG A 188 8.73 12.02 3.03
CA ARG A 188 7.78 11.48 4.02
C ARG A 188 8.47 11.15 5.34
N ILE A 189 9.57 10.39 5.32
CA ILE A 189 10.35 10.06 6.55
C ILE A 189 10.81 11.33 7.27
N SER A 190 11.30 12.33 6.53
CA SER A 190 11.73 13.61 7.12
C SER A 190 10.57 14.36 7.77
N ALA A 191 9.39 14.36 7.16
CA ALA A 191 8.20 15.03 7.70
C ALA A 191 7.62 14.35 8.94
N LEU A 192 7.91 13.05 9.11
CA LEU A 192 7.50 12.29 10.29
C LEU A 192 8.47 12.43 11.46
N ASN A 193 9.72 12.85 11.22
CA ASN A 193 10.78 12.97 12.23
C ASN A 193 10.66 14.21 13.09
#